data_AF-G7CGM5-F1
#
_entry.id   AF-G7CGM5-F1
#
_cell.length_a   1.000
_cell.length_b   1.000
_cell.length_c   1.000
_cell.angle_alpha   90.00
_cell.angle_beta   90.00
_cell.angle_gamma   90.00
#
_symmetry.space_group_name_H-M   'P 1'
#
loop_
_entity.id
_entity.type
_entity.pdbx_description
1 polymer ?
#
loop_
_entity_poly.entity_id
_entity_poly.type
_entity_poly.pdbx_seq_one_letter_code
_entity_poly.pdbx_strand_id
1 'polypeptide(L)'
;MSRLDDRIDAMPESRTWKGAAHDAATEMFRRATKRSSSFKTYAEAFAGALRSGSSAIGKARTELLARADDIDAGPLRVTDQWVVMIDPAEMSEEEAAQLQKQASEMQTEINELLLAVGEADDWTALQLTAAAAGKGAAFANLAYSAPSIVEPAPRDEVPDPSTEDGKLFQEIARAQDMATTIREVSETTDRYGNAVTTFHMVDGSEHIRTDWIDQGLPSQQIHPAGTIQILHVDKNKNWISDTTSMPREDGGNLTTVSWADGTTIAISQNPDGTRTGSCTTKTDYAILPDSFSTTQFRTWQVPRSPDWRSRPGKGSMV
;
A
#
# COMPACT_ATOMS: atom_id res chain seq x y z
N MET A 1 38.30 -31.83 -16.96
CA MET A 1 39.27 -32.05 -18.05
C MET A 1 38.47 -32.48 -19.28
N SER A 2 38.56 -31.72 -20.37
CA SER A 2 37.57 -31.70 -21.46
C SER A 2 37.83 -32.78 -22.51
N ARG A 3 36.79 -33.57 -22.78
CA ARG A 3 36.65 -34.62 -23.80
C ARG A 3 36.94 -34.18 -25.25
N LEU A 4 37.20 -32.89 -25.49
CA LEU A 4 37.50 -32.31 -26.80
C LEU A 4 39.00 -32.32 -27.10
N ASP A 5 39.85 -32.00 -26.11
CA ASP A 5 41.31 -32.00 -26.27
C ASP A 5 41.81 -33.44 -26.55
N ASP A 6 41.30 -34.41 -25.77
CA ASP A 6 41.57 -35.84 -25.96
C ASP A 6 41.17 -36.33 -27.36
N ARG A 7 40.14 -35.73 -27.97
CA ARG A 7 39.66 -36.13 -29.30
C ARG A 7 40.49 -35.55 -30.44
N ILE A 8 41.10 -34.38 -30.24
CA ILE A 8 41.99 -33.75 -31.22
C ILE A 8 43.32 -34.50 -31.24
N ASP A 9 43.85 -34.85 -30.07
CA ASP A 9 45.06 -35.66 -29.92
C ASP A 9 44.84 -37.11 -30.44
N ALA A 10 43.60 -37.58 -30.46
CA ALA A 10 43.22 -38.90 -30.96
C ALA A 10 42.92 -38.97 -32.47
N MET A 11 42.90 -37.85 -33.22
CA MET A 11 42.64 -37.88 -34.67
C MET A 11 43.78 -38.59 -35.41
N PRO A 12 43.52 -39.66 -36.19
CA PRO A 12 44.58 -40.39 -36.89
C PRO A 12 45.35 -39.52 -37.90
N GLU A 13 44.68 -38.56 -38.54
CA GLU A 13 45.25 -37.71 -39.59
C GLU A 13 46.22 -36.65 -39.02
N SER A 14 46.07 -36.29 -37.74
CA SER A 14 46.93 -35.29 -37.07
C SER A 14 48.33 -35.81 -36.78
N ARG A 15 48.53 -37.14 -36.69
CA ARG A 15 49.82 -37.76 -36.37
C ARG A 15 50.87 -37.60 -37.48
N THR A 16 50.43 -37.45 -38.72
CA THR A 16 51.28 -37.24 -39.91
C THR A 16 51.51 -35.77 -40.23
N TRP A 17 50.69 -34.86 -39.71
CA TRP A 17 50.83 -33.42 -39.93
C TRP A 17 51.72 -32.81 -38.85
N LYS A 18 52.85 -32.20 -39.24
CA LYS A 18 53.83 -31.61 -38.32
C LYS A 18 54.33 -30.25 -38.82
N GLY A 19 54.84 -29.43 -37.92
CA GLY A 19 55.42 -28.11 -38.21
C GLY A 19 54.57 -26.94 -37.71
N ALA A 20 55.05 -25.70 -37.89
CA ALA A 20 54.50 -24.51 -37.25
C ALA A 20 52.99 -24.30 -37.47
N ALA A 21 52.45 -24.69 -38.63
CA ALA A 21 51.02 -24.61 -38.92
C ALA A 21 50.17 -25.58 -38.07
N HIS A 22 50.70 -26.79 -37.81
CA HIS A 22 50.05 -27.78 -36.96
C HIS A 22 50.04 -27.32 -35.49
N ASP A 23 51.17 -26.78 -35.01
CA ASP A 23 51.27 -26.25 -33.64
C ASP A 23 50.30 -25.08 -33.43
N ALA A 24 50.21 -24.17 -34.41
CA ALA A 24 49.27 -23.06 -34.39
C ALA A 24 47.80 -23.51 -34.37
N ALA A 25 47.44 -24.54 -35.15
CA ALA A 25 46.10 -25.10 -35.16
C ALA A 25 45.75 -25.78 -33.83
N THR A 26 46.66 -26.58 -33.28
CA THR A 26 46.48 -27.23 -31.98
C THR A 26 46.27 -26.21 -30.86
N GLU A 27 47.09 -25.15 -30.85
CA GLU A 27 46.95 -24.07 -29.88
C GLU A 27 45.64 -23.29 -30.06
N MET A 28 45.19 -23.07 -31.31
CA MET A 28 43.88 -22.48 -31.57
C MET A 28 42.74 -23.32 -30.97
N PHE A 29 42.77 -24.64 -31.15
CA PHE A 29 41.76 -25.52 -30.57
C PHE A 29 41.80 -25.55 -29.05
N ARG A 30 42.98 -25.59 -28.43
CA ARG A 30 43.11 -25.50 -26.96
C ARG A 30 42.50 -24.21 -26.41
N ARG A 31 42.76 -23.06 -27.06
CA ARG A 31 42.12 -21.80 -26.70
C ARG A 31 40.59 -21.87 -26.84
N ALA A 32 40.09 -22.49 -27.91
CA ALA A 32 38.66 -22.68 -28.12
C ALA A 32 38.02 -23.59 -27.05
N THR A 33 38.68 -24.70 -26.68
CA THR A 33 38.24 -25.62 -25.62
C THR A 33 38.21 -24.92 -24.26
N LYS A 34 39.28 -24.18 -23.91
CA LYS A 34 39.38 -23.42 -22.66
C LYS A 34 38.25 -22.41 -22.55
N ARG A 35 38.02 -21.64 -23.63
CA ARG A 35 36.94 -20.64 -23.68
C ARG A 35 35.55 -21.26 -23.57
N SER A 36 35.30 -22.34 -24.31
CA SER A 36 34.00 -23.05 -24.26
C SER A 36 33.72 -23.63 -22.87
N SER A 37 34.76 -24.13 -22.20
CA SER A 37 34.67 -24.62 -20.83
C SER A 37 34.34 -23.48 -19.85
N SER A 38 35.02 -22.33 -19.96
CA SER A 38 34.73 -21.15 -19.14
C SER A 38 33.29 -20.63 -19.37
N PHE A 39 32.83 -20.60 -20.62
CA PHE A 39 31.45 -20.21 -20.95
C PHE A 39 30.43 -21.18 -20.35
N LYS A 40 30.69 -22.50 -20.45
CA LYS A 40 29.84 -23.52 -19.83
C LYS A 40 29.76 -23.33 -18.31
N THR A 41 30.90 -23.17 -17.62
CA THR A 41 30.93 -22.95 -16.17
C THR A 41 30.15 -21.69 -15.78
N TYR A 42 30.30 -20.60 -16.53
CA TYR A 42 29.50 -19.38 -16.31
C TYR A 42 28.01 -19.65 -16.47
N ALA A 43 27.59 -20.29 -17.56
CA ALA A 43 26.18 -20.57 -17.82
C ALA A 43 25.58 -21.49 -16.75
N GLU A 44 26.32 -22.50 -16.28
CA GLU A 44 25.91 -23.38 -15.20
C GLU A 44 25.77 -22.64 -13.87
N ALA A 45 26.72 -21.76 -13.52
CA ALA A 45 26.65 -20.94 -12.31
C ALA A 45 25.48 -19.96 -12.34
N PHE A 46 25.29 -19.26 -13.46
CA PHE A 46 24.19 -18.31 -13.65
C PHE A 46 22.83 -19.00 -13.60
N ALA A 47 22.68 -20.13 -14.30
CA ALA A 47 21.46 -20.93 -14.27
C ALA A 47 21.20 -21.54 -12.88
N GLY A 48 22.26 -21.90 -12.15
CA GLY A 48 22.18 -22.34 -10.76
C GLY A 48 21.65 -21.25 -9.83
N ALA A 49 22.21 -20.03 -9.92
CA ALA A 49 21.76 -18.88 -9.16
C ALA A 49 20.27 -18.56 -9.40
N LEU A 50 19.84 -18.50 -10.67
CA LEU A 50 18.44 -18.27 -11.02
C LEU A 50 17.50 -19.34 -10.47
N ARG A 51 17.89 -20.62 -10.54
CA ARG A 51 17.07 -21.72 -10.06
C ARG A 51 16.92 -21.71 -8.54
N SER A 52 18.03 -21.52 -7.84
CA SER A 52 18.01 -21.45 -6.38
C SER A 52 17.25 -20.23 -5.89
N GLY A 53 17.45 -19.07 -6.54
CA GLY A 53 16.72 -17.85 -6.22
C GLY A 53 15.23 -17.97 -6.46
N SER A 54 14.81 -18.50 -7.63
CA SER A 54 13.40 -18.77 -7.92
C SER A 54 12.77 -19.71 -6.88
N SER A 55 13.50 -20.71 -6.40
CA SER A 55 13.02 -21.59 -5.34
C SER A 55 12.90 -20.89 -3.98
N ALA A 56 13.88 -20.05 -3.62
CA ALA A 56 13.89 -19.33 -2.34
C ALA A 56 12.77 -18.28 -2.29
N ILE A 57 12.70 -17.41 -3.30
CA ILE A 57 11.65 -16.39 -3.46
C ILE A 57 10.28 -17.06 -3.53
N GLY A 58 10.14 -18.13 -4.32
CA GLY A 58 8.88 -18.87 -4.45
C GLY A 58 8.41 -19.44 -3.12
N LYS A 59 9.31 -19.97 -2.29
CA LYS A 59 8.98 -20.47 -0.95
C LYS A 59 8.54 -19.32 -0.03
N ALA A 60 9.35 -18.26 0.09
CA ALA A 60 9.05 -17.13 0.97
C ALA A 60 7.72 -16.46 0.59
N ARG A 61 7.48 -16.24 -0.72
CA ARG A 61 6.21 -15.72 -1.24
C ARG A 61 5.03 -16.62 -0.88
N THR A 62 5.18 -17.94 -1.03
CA THR A 62 4.09 -18.88 -0.72
C THR A 62 3.73 -18.83 0.76
N GLU A 63 4.73 -18.73 1.64
CA GLU A 63 4.52 -18.65 3.09
C GLU A 63 3.85 -17.32 3.49
N LEU A 64 4.32 -16.20 2.93
CA LEU A 64 3.70 -14.88 3.12
C LEU A 64 2.23 -14.87 2.66
N LEU A 65 1.95 -15.34 1.45
CA LEU A 65 0.59 -15.36 0.90
C LEU A 65 -0.33 -16.29 1.68
N ALA A 66 0.14 -17.48 2.06
CA ALA A 66 -0.65 -18.38 2.90
C ALA A 66 -1.01 -17.74 4.24
N ARG A 67 -0.07 -17.01 4.87
CA ARG A 67 -0.36 -16.30 6.11
C ARG A 67 -1.36 -15.17 5.91
N ALA A 68 -1.24 -14.41 4.82
CA ALA A 68 -2.21 -13.37 4.47
C ALA A 68 -3.61 -13.96 4.23
N ASP A 69 -3.72 -15.07 3.50
CA ASP A 69 -4.97 -15.79 3.27
C ASP A 69 -5.61 -16.28 4.58
N ASP A 70 -4.80 -16.78 5.52
CA ASP A 70 -5.28 -17.20 6.85
C ASP A 70 -5.82 -16.03 7.67
N ILE A 71 -5.18 -14.85 7.57
CA ILE A 71 -5.65 -13.61 8.22
C ILE A 71 -6.96 -13.15 7.57
N ASP A 72 -7.00 -13.09 6.23
CA ASP A 72 -8.15 -12.68 5.43
C ASP A 72 -9.36 -13.60 5.56
N ALA A 73 -9.18 -14.84 6.04
CA ALA A 73 -10.27 -15.76 6.35
C ALA A 73 -11.04 -15.36 7.63
N GLY A 74 -10.44 -14.53 8.48
CA GLY A 74 -10.97 -14.09 9.77
C GLY A 74 -11.64 -12.70 9.73
N PRO A 75 -11.66 -11.99 10.89
CA PRO A 75 -12.18 -10.62 11.03
C PRO A 75 -11.14 -9.54 10.69
N LEU A 76 -9.99 -9.93 10.14
CA LEU A 76 -8.90 -9.05 9.75
C LEU A 76 -8.67 -9.20 8.25
N ARG A 77 -8.01 -8.21 7.66
CA ARG A 77 -7.58 -8.25 6.27
C ARG A 77 -6.16 -7.73 6.09
N VAL A 78 -5.48 -8.21 5.07
CA VAL A 78 -4.17 -7.72 4.62
C VAL A 78 -4.36 -6.87 3.36
N THR A 79 -3.84 -5.66 3.37
CA THR A 79 -3.88 -4.76 2.20
C THR A 79 -2.75 -5.04 1.21
N ASP A 80 -2.86 -4.48 0.00
CA ASP A 80 -1.78 -4.50 -1.00
C ASP A 80 -0.48 -3.84 -0.51
N GLN A 81 -0.58 -2.98 0.51
CA GLN A 81 0.57 -2.36 1.18
C GLN A 81 1.06 -3.18 2.39
N TRP A 82 0.64 -4.44 2.50
CA TRP A 82 0.96 -5.40 3.57
C TRP A 82 0.62 -4.90 4.99
N VAL A 83 -0.36 -3.99 5.10
CA VAL A 83 -0.89 -3.54 6.39
C VAL A 83 -2.06 -4.44 6.79
N VAL A 84 -2.02 -4.97 8.01
CA VAL A 84 -3.12 -5.70 8.63
C VAL A 84 -4.12 -4.71 9.21
N MET A 85 -5.38 -4.84 8.79
CA MET A 85 -6.50 -3.97 9.14
C MET A 85 -7.68 -4.81 9.67
N ILE A 86 -8.62 -4.14 10.33
CA ILE A 86 -9.86 -4.76 10.81
C ILE A 86 -10.88 -4.72 9.69
N ASP A 87 -11.58 -5.83 9.45
CA ASP A 87 -12.67 -5.82 8.48
C ASP A 87 -13.84 -4.98 9.01
N PRO A 88 -14.44 -4.10 8.18
CA PRO A 88 -15.61 -3.34 8.58
C PRO A 88 -16.79 -4.26 8.93
N ALA A 89 -17.20 -4.25 10.20
CA ALA A 89 -18.33 -5.03 10.70
C ALA A 89 -18.90 -4.38 11.98
N GLU A 90 -20.15 -4.72 12.32
CA GLU A 90 -20.72 -4.35 13.62
C GLU A 90 -19.94 -5.07 14.72
N MET A 91 -19.42 -4.33 15.69
CA MET A 91 -18.66 -4.90 16.81
C MET A 91 -18.76 -4.04 18.06
N SER A 92 -18.63 -4.67 19.23
CA SER A 92 -18.58 -3.94 20.49
C SER A 92 -17.25 -3.20 20.64
N GLU A 93 -17.17 -2.27 21.60
CA GLU A 93 -15.90 -1.60 21.93
C GLU A 93 -14.83 -2.60 22.38
N GLU A 94 -15.21 -3.61 23.19
CA GLU A 94 -14.30 -4.65 23.66
C GLU A 94 -13.80 -5.54 22.53
N GLU A 95 -14.69 -5.90 21.59
CA GLU A 95 -14.32 -6.67 20.40
C GLU A 95 -13.35 -5.87 19.51
N ALA A 96 -13.64 -4.59 19.27
CA ALA A 96 -12.76 -3.71 18.51
C ALA A 96 -11.35 -3.62 19.15
N ALA A 97 -11.29 -3.43 20.47
CA ALA A 97 -10.01 -3.38 21.20
C ALA A 97 -9.22 -4.71 21.11
N GLN A 98 -9.91 -5.85 21.17
CA GLN A 98 -9.28 -7.17 20.97
C GLN A 98 -8.74 -7.33 19.55
N LEU A 99 -9.52 -6.95 18.54
CA LEU A 99 -9.12 -7.00 17.13
C LEU A 99 -7.96 -6.05 16.83
N GLN A 100 -7.89 -4.87 17.46
CA GLN A 100 -6.73 -3.96 17.32
C GLN A 100 -5.44 -4.60 17.84
N LYS A 101 -5.52 -5.29 18.98
CA LYS A 101 -4.38 -6.01 19.54
C LYS A 101 -3.96 -7.16 18.62
N GLN A 102 -4.93 -7.96 18.16
CA GLN A 102 -4.69 -9.05 17.24
C GLN A 102 -4.09 -8.55 15.92
N ALA A 103 -4.59 -7.47 15.33
CA ALA A 103 -4.04 -6.88 14.12
C ALA A 103 -2.58 -6.45 14.30
N SER A 104 -2.21 -5.93 15.47
CA SER A 104 -0.83 -5.55 15.79
C SER A 104 0.10 -6.75 15.91
N GLU A 105 -0.37 -7.85 16.52
CA GLU A 105 0.36 -9.11 16.62
C GLU A 105 0.56 -9.71 15.22
N MET A 106 -0.51 -9.81 14.44
CA MET A 106 -0.49 -10.34 13.07
C MET A 106 0.36 -9.48 12.11
N GLN A 107 0.39 -8.15 12.30
CA GLN A 107 1.29 -7.27 11.53
C GLN A 107 2.76 -7.65 11.76
N THR A 108 3.13 -7.99 12.98
CA THR A 108 4.51 -8.39 13.29
C THR A 108 4.90 -9.63 12.51
N GLU A 109 4.01 -10.63 12.46
CA GLU A 109 4.25 -11.86 11.70
C GLU A 109 4.32 -11.61 10.19
N ILE A 110 3.42 -10.79 9.64
CA ILE A 110 3.46 -10.40 8.21
C ILE A 110 4.76 -9.66 7.87
N ASN A 111 5.21 -8.77 8.76
CA ASN A 111 6.46 -8.03 8.56
C ASN A 111 7.68 -8.97 8.52
N GLU A 112 7.74 -9.98 9.39
CA GLU A 112 8.82 -11.00 9.37
C GLU A 112 8.82 -11.77 8.04
N LEU A 113 7.65 -12.17 7.55
CA LEU A 113 7.52 -12.88 6.27
C LEU A 113 7.86 -11.99 5.07
N LEU A 114 7.49 -10.71 5.11
CA LEU A 114 7.84 -9.73 4.07
C LEU A 114 9.36 -9.51 3.99
N LEU A 115 10.02 -9.41 5.14
CA LEU A 115 11.48 -9.32 5.21
C LEU A 115 12.16 -10.58 4.66
N ALA A 116 11.60 -11.76 4.91
CA ALA A 116 12.13 -13.01 4.36
C ALA A 116 12.04 -13.06 2.82
N VAL A 117 11.02 -12.43 2.21
CA VAL A 117 10.93 -12.27 0.75
C VAL A 117 12.05 -11.35 0.25
N GLY A 118 12.25 -10.20 0.91
CA GLY A 118 13.34 -9.27 0.59
C GLY A 118 14.72 -9.93 0.70
N GLU A 119 14.98 -10.67 1.78
CA GLU A 119 16.24 -11.39 1.97
C GLU A 119 16.48 -12.45 0.88
N ALA A 120 15.43 -13.18 0.47
CA ALA A 120 15.53 -14.15 -0.61
C ALA A 120 15.85 -13.50 -1.97
N ASP A 121 15.30 -12.31 -2.24
CA ASP A 121 15.59 -11.54 -3.44
C ASP A 121 17.02 -10.98 -3.42
N ASP A 122 17.43 -10.32 -2.34
CA ASP A 122 18.78 -9.79 -2.14
C ASP A 122 19.85 -10.88 -2.27
N TRP A 123 19.60 -12.04 -1.65
CA TRP A 123 20.48 -13.19 -1.77
C TRP A 123 20.58 -13.67 -3.22
N THR A 124 19.48 -13.68 -3.97
CA THR A 124 19.46 -14.05 -5.38
C THR A 124 20.26 -13.06 -6.23
N ALA A 125 20.06 -11.76 -6.01
CA ALA A 125 20.81 -10.70 -6.68
C ALA A 125 22.32 -10.82 -6.41
N LEU A 126 22.70 -11.15 -5.17
CA LEU A 126 24.10 -11.41 -4.81
C LEU A 126 24.67 -12.63 -5.54
N GLN A 127 23.93 -13.74 -5.62
CA GLN A 127 24.40 -14.93 -6.35
C GLN A 127 24.56 -14.66 -7.85
N LEU A 128 23.66 -13.89 -8.45
CA LEU A 128 23.76 -13.48 -9.86
C LEU A 128 24.98 -12.58 -10.09
N THR A 129 25.23 -11.64 -9.17
CA THR A 129 26.42 -10.78 -9.19
C THR A 129 27.71 -11.59 -9.05
N ALA A 130 27.73 -12.58 -8.15
CA ALA A 130 28.88 -13.46 -7.94
C ALA A 130 29.15 -14.37 -9.16
N ALA A 131 28.11 -14.99 -9.73
CA ALA A 131 28.20 -15.74 -10.98
C ALA A 131 28.70 -14.85 -12.13
N ALA A 132 28.30 -13.58 -12.10
CA ALA A 132 28.78 -12.58 -13.03
C ALA A 132 30.24 -12.14 -12.78
N ALA A 133 30.74 -12.09 -11.55
CA ALA A 133 32.13 -11.68 -11.30
C ALA A 133 33.16 -12.67 -11.89
N GLY A 134 32.80 -13.95 -12.06
CA GLY A 134 33.67 -14.99 -12.68
C GLY A 134 33.96 -14.81 -14.18
N LYS A 135 33.49 -13.72 -14.81
CA LYS A 135 33.40 -13.48 -16.26
C LYS A 135 34.71 -13.29 -17.04
N GLY A 136 35.81 -12.90 -16.39
CA GLY A 136 36.94 -12.24 -17.07
C GLY A 136 37.53 -12.98 -18.29
N ALA A 137 37.49 -14.31 -18.33
CA ALA A 137 38.09 -15.10 -19.42
C ALA A 137 37.11 -15.61 -20.49
N ALA A 138 35.81 -15.78 -20.18
CA ALA A 138 34.87 -16.43 -21.08
C ALA A 138 34.40 -15.50 -22.22
N PHE A 139 34.21 -14.21 -21.91
CA PHE A 139 33.63 -13.21 -22.81
C PHE A 139 34.65 -12.21 -23.36
N ALA A 140 35.92 -12.32 -22.98
CA ALA A 140 36.98 -11.49 -23.52
C ALA A 140 37.00 -11.58 -25.06
N ASN A 141 36.99 -10.45 -25.76
CA ASN A 141 36.99 -10.37 -27.23
C ASN A 141 35.76 -11.02 -27.91
N LEU A 142 34.57 -11.00 -27.28
CA LEU A 142 33.30 -11.24 -27.98
C LEU A 142 32.64 -9.90 -28.35
N ALA A 143 31.82 -9.90 -29.40
CA ALA A 143 30.98 -8.75 -29.77
C ALA A 143 29.91 -8.44 -28.72
N TYR A 144 29.59 -9.42 -27.86
CA TYR A 144 28.58 -9.31 -26.81
C TYR A 144 29.21 -9.54 -25.44
N SER A 145 28.84 -8.69 -24.48
CA SER A 145 29.15 -8.87 -23.07
C SER A 145 28.32 -10.02 -22.48
N ALA A 146 28.76 -10.53 -21.35
CA ALA A 146 27.96 -11.47 -20.58
C ALA A 146 26.69 -10.77 -20.05
N PRO A 147 25.55 -11.49 -19.93
CA PRO A 147 24.35 -11.00 -19.26
C PRO A 147 24.69 -10.28 -17.95
N SER A 148 24.24 -9.04 -17.83
CA SER A 148 24.43 -8.21 -16.64
C SER A 148 23.09 -7.88 -16.02
N ILE A 149 23.14 -7.52 -14.74
CA ILE A 149 22.01 -6.88 -14.06
C ILE A 149 21.70 -5.59 -14.81
N VAL A 150 20.42 -5.31 -15.02
CA VAL A 150 19.95 -4.09 -15.68
C VAL A 150 19.82 -3.02 -14.60
N GLU A 151 20.53 -1.91 -14.78
CA GLU A 151 20.46 -0.75 -13.90
C GLU A 151 19.51 0.32 -14.48
N PRO A 152 18.73 1.03 -13.65
CA PRO A 152 18.62 0.84 -12.20
C PRO A 152 17.79 -0.41 -11.87
N ALA A 153 18.10 -1.04 -10.73
CA ALA A 153 17.21 -2.06 -10.17
C ALA A 153 15.79 -1.49 -9.97
N PRO A 154 14.73 -2.30 -10.15
CA PRO A 154 13.39 -1.94 -9.73
C PRO A 154 13.39 -1.45 -8.29
N ARG A 155 12.53 -0.47 -7.99
CA ARG A 155 12.35 0.00 -6.62
C ARG A 155 11.33 -0.88 -5.91
N ASP A 156 11.45 -0.94 -4.59
CA ASP A 156 10.44 -1.57 -3.75
C ASP A 156 9.09 -0.87 -3.93
N GLU A 157 8.04 -1.67 -4.07
CA GLU A 157 6.67 -1.18 -4.25
C GLU A 157 5.97 -0.92 -2.91
N VAL A 158 6.57 -1.38 -1.81
CA VAL A 158 6.06 -1.24 -0.45
C VAL A 158 7.15 -0.76 0.49
N PRO A 159 6.84 0.09 1.49
CA PRO A 159 7.83 0.53 2.46
C PRO A 159 8.43 -0.62 3.28
N ASP A 160 9.75 -0.57 3.53
CA ASP A 160 10.45 -1.59 4.32
C ASP A 160 10.00 -1.57 5.80
N PRO A 161 9.37 -2.64 6.30
CA PRO A 161 8.84 -2.71 7.66
C PRO A 161 9.93 -2.74 8.75
N SER A 162 11.20 -2.94 8.41
CA SER A 162 12.32 -2.87 9.36
C SER A 162 12.68 -1.42 9.70
N THR A 163 12.37 -0.47 8.81
CA THR A 163 12.68 0.96 8.95
C THR A 163 11.66 1.70 9.82
N GLU A 164 12.06 2.85 10.37
CA GLU A 164 11.13 3.72 11.11
C GLU A 164 10.02 4.27 10.21
N ASP A 165 10.37 4.70 8.99
CA ASP A 165 9.41 5.22 8.02
C ASP A 165 8.38 4.18 7.60
N GLY A 166 8.81 2.92 7.38
CA GLY A 166 7.89 1.84 7.05
C GLY A 166 6.93 1.50 8.19
N LYS A 167 7.43 1.46 9.43
CA LYS A 167 6.57 1.28 10.62
C LYS A 167 5.58 2.42 10.80
N LEU A 168 6.05 3.66 10.64
CA LEU A 168 5.20 4.85 10.74
C LEU A 168 4.12 4.85 9.67
N PHE A 169 4.45 4.46 8.43
CA PHE A 169 3.46 4.31 7.36
C PHE A 169 2.37 3.30 7.74
N GLN A 170 2.75 2.12 8.24
CA GLN A 170 1.79 1.09 8.67
C GLN A 170 0.90 1.59 9.82
N GLU A 171 1.47 2.30 10.80
CA GLU A 171 0.74 2.89 11.92
C GLU A 171 -0.27 3.94 11.44
N ILE A 172 0.16 4.86 10.58
CA ILE A 172 -0.71 5.91 10.01
C ILE A 172 -1.83 5.28 9.19
N ALA A 173 -1.51 4.31 8.32
CA ALA A 173 -2.50 3.65 7.48
C ALA A 173 -3.57 2.96 8.33
N ARG A 174 -3.17 2.25 9.39
CA ARG A 174 -4.11 1.60 10.31
C ARG A 174 -4.91 2.62 11.11
N ALA A 175 -4.28 3.67 11.63
CA ALA A 175 -4.97 4.71 12.38
C ALA A 175 -6.04 5.41 11.52
N GLN A 176 -5.73 5.72 10.26
CA GLN A 176 -6.69 6.31 9.32
C GLN A 176 -7.85 5.36 9.00
N ASP A 177 -7.55 4.07 8.78
CA ASP A 177 -8.58 3.06 8.54
C ASP A 177 -9.52 2.90 9.74
N MET A 178 -8.97 2.80 10.96
CA MET A 178 -9.77 2.68 12.19
C MET A 178 -10.57 3.94 12.52
N ALA A 179 -10.05 5.13 12.20
CA ALA A 179 -10.75 6.40 12.37
C ALA A 179 -11.88 6.62 11.34
N THR A 180 -11.93 5.80 10.27
CA THR A 180 -12.95 5.90 9.22
C THR A 180 -13.86 4.67 9.13
N THR A 181 -13.55 3.62 9.89
CA THR A 181 -14.37 2.40 10.01
C THR A 181 -15.34 2.51 11.17
N ILE A 182 -16.64 2.36 10.87
CA ILE A 182 -17.71 2.41 11.86
C ILE A 182 -17.84 1.05 12.54
N ARG A 183 -17.79 1.02 13.87
CA ARG A 183 -18.08 -0.19 14.68
C ARG A 183 -19.54 -0.30 15.09
N GLU A 184 -20.18 0.83 15.39
CA GLU A 184 -21.53 0.89 15.94
C GLU A 184 -22.19 2.23 15.56
N VAL A 185 -23.52 2.21 15.40
CA VAL A 185 -24.33 3.43 15.20
C VAL A 185 -25.42 3.48 16.25
N SER A 186 -25.54 4.61 16.95
CA SER A 186 -26.60 4.86 17.92
C SER A 186 -27.45 6.05 17.49
N GLU A 187 -28.77 5.90 17.50
CA GLU A 187 -29.73 6.94 17.18
C GLU A 187 -30.49 7.39 18.43
N THR A 188 -30.55 8.70 18.65
CA THR A 188 -31.23 9.32 19.78
C THR A 188 -31.95 10.61 19.35
N THR A 189 -32.69 11.21 20.27
CA THR A 189 -33.29 12.53 20.10
C THR A 189 -32.83 13.41 21.23
N ASP A 190 -32.36 14.62 20.92
CA ASP A 190 -31.93 15.54 21.96
C ASP A 190 -33.11 16.15 22.72
N ARG A 191 -32.82 16.98 23.74
CA ARG A 191 -33.84 17.64 24.56
C ARG A 191 -34.75 18.60 23.78
N TYR A 192 -34.38 18.94 22.55
CA TYR A 192 -35.07 19.87 21.66
C TYR A 192 -35.80 19.14 20.53
N GLY A 193 -35.79 17.81 20.49
CA GLY A 193 -36.44 17.05 19.43
C GLY A 193 -35.60 16.89 18.16
N ASN A 194 -34.34 17.35 18.14
CA ASN A 194 -33.45 17.13 17.01
C ASN A 194 -33.01 15.66 16.97
N ALA A 195 -32.93 15.09 15.77
CA ALA A 195 -32.42 13.73 15.60
C ALA A 195 -30.89 13.75 15.72
N VAL A 196 -30.35 12.86 16.56
CA VAL A 196 -28.91 12.73 16.79
C VAL A 196 -28.48 11.30 16.44
N THR A 197 -27.62 11.17 15.45
CA THR A 197 -27.01 9.90 15.04
C THR A 197 -25.53 9.94 15.38
N THR A 198 -25.08 9.06 16.27
CA THR A 198 -23.66 8.92 16.62
C THR A 198 -23.09 7.70 15.92
N PHE A 199 -22.06 7.92 15.10
CA PHE A 199 -21.22 6.87 14.54
C PHE A 199 -20.03 6.68 15.46
N HIS A 200 -19.91 5.49 16.04
CA HIS A 200 -18.77 5.09 16.84
C HIS A 200 -17.75 4.43 15.92
N MET A 201 -16.53 4.93 15.92
CA MET A 201 -15.45 4.42 15.06
C MET A 201 -14.66 3.33 15.79
N VAL A 202 -13.92 2.53 15.02
CA VAL A 202 -13.09 1.44 15.57
C VAL A 202 -11.98 1.97 16.48
N ASP A 203 -11.40 3.14 16.19
CA ASP A 203 -10.37 3.76 17.03
C ASP A 203 -10.91 4.42 18.33
N GLY A 204 -12.24 4.39 18.53
CA GLY A 204 -12.94 5.00 19.65
C GLY A 204 -13.35 6.47 19.44
N SER A 205 -12.98 7.07 18.30
CA SER A 205 -13.50 8.38 17.91
C SER A 205 -15.00 8.31 17.58
N GLU A 206 -15.66 9.46 17.55
CA GLU A 206 -17.09 9.55 17.22
C GLU A 206 -17.35 10.67 16.21
N HIS A 207 -18.27 10.38 15.29
CA HIS A 207 -18.95 11.39 14.48
C HIS A 207 -20.39 11.52 14.97
N ILE A 208 -20.73 12.66 15.55
CA ILE A 208 -22.07 12.95 16.06
C ILE A 208 -22.78 13.85 15.06
N ARG A 209 -23.75 13.28 14.34
CA ARG A 209 -24.61 14.00 13.41
C ARG A 209 -25.86 14.47 14.12
N THR A 210 -26.15 15.77 14.03
CA THR A 210 -27.40 16.38 14.49
C THR A 210 -28.16 16.97 13.30
N ASP A 211 -29.38 16.48 13.07
CA ASP A 211 -30.31 17.04 12.08
C ASP A 211 -31.26 18.01 12.81
N TRP A 212 -31.09 19.31 12.54
CA TRP A 212 -31.80 20.38 13.24
C TRP A 212 -33.21 20.59 12.68
N ILE A 213 -34.21 20.50 13.56
CA ILE A 213 -35.62 20.71 13.22
C ILE A 213 -36.07 22.14 13.51
N ASP A 214 -37.25 22.51 13.00
CA ASP A 214 -37.92 23.76 13.39
C ASP A 214 -38.38 23.67 14.84
N GLN A 215 -37.85 24.55 15.69
CA GLN A 215 -38.16 24.65 17.12
C GLN A 215 -39.39 25.57 17.36
N GLY A 216 -40.01 26.09 16.31
CA GLY A 216 -41.26 26.86 16.31
C GLY A 216 -41.10 28.33 16.71
N LEU A 217 -40.23 28.66 17.67
CA LEU A 217 -39.93 30.04 18.06
C LEU A 217 -38.51 30.44 17.64
N PRO A 218 -38.32 31.57 16.91
CA PRO A 218 -36.98 32.03 16.51
C PRO A 218 -36.02 32.26 17.68
N SER A 219 -36.52 32.66 18.86
CA SER A 219 -35.70 32.88 20.06
C SER A 219 -35.18 31.58 20.70
N GLN A 220 -35.69 30.41 20.28
CA GLN A 220 -35.27 29.09 20.76
C GLN A 220 -34.46 28.33 19.70
N GLN A 221 -34.36 28.88 18.48
CA GLN A 221 -33.67 28.27 17.36
C GLN A 221 -32.16 28.54 17.47
N ILE A 222 -31.35 27.49 17.70
CA ILE A 222 -29.88 27.61 17.73
C ILE A 222 -29.33 27.66 16.29
N HIS A 223 -29.83 26.79 15.41
CA HIS A 223 -29.52 26.75 13.98
C HIS A 223 -30.80 26.68 13.16
N PRO A 224 -30.90 27.28 11.95
CA PRO A 224 -32.09 27.19 11.11
C PRO A 224 -32.55 25.75 10.87
N ALA A 225 -33.86 25.54 10.73
CA ALA A 225 -34.41 24.23 10.38
C ALA A 225 -33.82 23.72 9.06
N GLY A 226 -33.47 22.43 9.01
CA GLY A 226 -32.76 21.83 7.87
C GLY A 226 -31.24 21.98 7.93
N THR A 227 -30.69 22.56 9.00
CA THR A 227 -29.25 22.51 9.27
C THR A 227 -28.83 21.08 9.63
N ILE A 228 -27.69 20.65 9.10
CA ILE A 228 -27.03 19.40 9.48
C ILE A 228 -25.69 19.76 10.11
N GLN A 229 -25.44 19.29 11.33
CA GLN A 229 -24.16 19.44 12.01
C GLN A 229 -23.52 18.07 12.21
N ILE A 230 -22.21 17.97 12.02
CA ILE A 230 -21.41 16.78 12.30
C ILE A 230 -20.23 17.20 13.17
N LEU A 231 -20.28 16.83 14.44
CA LEU A 231 -19.20 17.00 15.38
C LEU A 231 -18.29 15.77 15.36
N HIS A 232 -17.00 15.95 15.12
CA HIS A 232 -15.99 14.89 15.17
C HIS A 232 -15.15 15.06 16.44
N VAL A 233 -15.12 14.02 17.27
CA VAL A 233 -14.36 13.99 18.53
C VAL A 233 -13.42 12.80 18.56
N ASP A 234 -12.25 12.98 19.18
CA ASP A 234 -11.28 11.90 19.38
C ASP A 234 -11.79 10.88 20.44
N LYS A 235 -11.05 9.77 20.59
CA LYS A 235 -11.32 8.75 21.61
C LYS A 235 -11.34 9.26 23.06
N ASN A 236 -10.74 10.42 23.33
CA ASN A 236 -10.72 11.07 24.64
C ASN A 236 -11.83 12.13 24.77
N LYS A 237 -12.75 12.21 23.79
CA LYS A 237 -13.82 13.21 23.69
C LYS A 237 -13.33 14.65 23.49
N ASN A 238 -12.10 14.83 23.03
CA ASN A 238 -11.63 16.14 22.58
C ASN A 238 -12.18 16.45 21.20
N TRP A 239 -12.60 17.69 21.00
CA TRP A 239 -13.06 18.17 19.71
C TRP A 239 -11.92 18.15 18.66
N ILE A 240 -12.19 17.55 17.51
CA ILE A 240 -11.29 17.55 16.33
C ILE A 240 -11.81 18.56 15.30
N SER A 241 -13.06 18.40 14.88
CA SER A 241 -13.70 19.26 13.89
C SER A 241 -15.21 19.34 14.04
N ASP A 242 -15.79 20.43 13.54
CA ASP A 242 -17.24 20.64 13.45
C ASP A 242 -17.57 21.02 12.00
N THR A 243 -18.42 20.22 11.37
CA THR A 243 -18.97 20.51 10.04
C THR A 243 -20.43 20.88 10.16
N THR A 244 -20.80 22.10 9.79
CA THR A 244 -22.18 22.57 9.78
C THR A 244 -22.58 22.94 8.34
N SER A 245 -23.71 22.43 7.86
CA SER A 245 -24.32 22.80 6.58
C SER A 245 -25.70 23.39 6.85
N MET A 246 -25.90 24.67 6.57
CA MET A 246 -27.09 25.42 6.93
C MET A 246 -27.74 26.13 5.73
N PRO A 247 -29.06 26.00 5.55
CA PRO A 247 -29.77 26.70 4.49
C PRO A 247 -29.73 28.22 4.72
N ARG A 248 -29.61 28.97 3.64
CA ARG A 248 -29.62 30.44 3.64
C ARG A 248 -30.99 30.96 3.20
N GLU A 249 -31.36 32.15 3.68
CA GLU A 249 -32.63 32.81 3.33
C GLU A 249 -32.79 33.09 1.82
N ASP A 250 -31.67 33.27 1.11
CA ASP A 250 -31.65 33.49 -0.34
C ASP A 250 -31.94 32.22 -1.15
N GLY A 251 -32.11 31.06 -0.50
CA GLY A 251 -32.26 29.76 -1.15
C GLY A 251 -30.94 29.05 -1.43
N GLY A 252 -29.81 29.62 -1.01
CA GLY A 252 -28.50 28.99 -1.04
C GLY A 252 -28.23 28.09 0.18
N ASN A 253 -27.00 27.59 0.27
CA ASN A 253 -26.54 26.77 1.40
C ASN A 253 -25.13 27.23 1.82
N LEU A 254 -24.85 27.29 3.12
CA LEU A 254 -23.51 27.55 3.65
C LEU A 254 -23.00 26.32 4.40
N THR A 255 -21.88 25.77 3.95
CA THR A 255 -21.18 24.70 4.67
C THR A 255 -19.90 25.24 5.29
N THR A 256 -19.75 25.08 6.59
CA THR A 256 -18.54 25.46 7.33
C THR A 256 -17.92 24.23 7.96
N VAL A 257 -16.61 24.07 7.84
CA VAL A 257 -15.83 23.08 8.56
C VAL A 257 -14.81 23.82 9.42
N SER A 258 -14.86 23.64 10.73
CA SER A 258 -13.92 24.24 11.68
C SER A 258 -13.10 23.14 12.36
N TRP A 259 -11.83 23.41 12.65
CA TRP A 259 -10.90 22.50 13.31
C TRP A 259 -10.37 23.09 14.63
N ALA A 260 -9.92 22.22 15.52
CA ALA A 260 -9.34 22.56 16.82
C ALA A 260 -8.18 23.56 16.78
N ASP A 261 -7.42 23.58 15.68
CA ASP A 261 -6.31 24.50 15.47
C ASP A 261 -6.75 25.95 15.16
N GLY A 262 -8.05 26.19 14.98
CA GLY A 262 -8.64 27.48 14.62
C GLY A 262 -8.81 27.67 13.11
N THR A 263 -8.44 26.70 12.29
CA THR A 263 -8.69 26.72 10.85
C THR A 263 -10.18 26.54 10.59
N THR A 264 -10.73 27.28 9.62
CA THR A 264 -12.12 27.16 9.18
C THR A 264 -12.21 27.29 7.66
N ILE A 265 -12.86 26.33 7.02
CA ILE A 265 -13.24 26.39 5.61
C ILE A 265 -14.73 26.72 5.54
N ALA A 266 -15.10 27.67 4.69
CA ALA A 266 -16.50 28.02 4.41
C ALA A 266 -16.77 27.88 2.91
N ILE A 267 -17.87 27.23 2.56
CA ILE A 267 -18.30 26.98 1.19
C ILE A 267 -19.73 27.47 1.05
N SER A 268 -19.91 28.54 0.29
CA SER A 268 -21.21 29.10 -0.01
C SER A 268 -21.67 28.60 -1.36
N GLN A 269 -22.87 28.00 -1.40
CA GLN A 269 -23.57 27.65 -2.61
C GLN A 269 -24.72 28.65 -2.83
N ASN A 270 -24.73 29.32 -3.97
CA ASN A 270 -25.82 30.20 -4.37
C ASN A 270 -27.01 29.38 -4.94
N PRO A 271 -28.20 29.98 -5.04
CA PRO A 271 -29.40 29.29 -5.57
C PRO A 271 -29.25 28.78 -7.01
N ASP A 272 -28.40 29.42 -7.81
CA ASP A 272 -28.08 29.01 -9.19
C ASP A 272 -27.11 27.82 -9.27
N GLY A 273 -26.65 27.32 -8.11
CA GLY A 273 -25.73 26.21 -7.99
C GLY A 273 -24.24 26.60 -8.04
N THR A 274 -23.91 27.88 -8.26
CA THR A 274 -22.53 28.34 -8.19
C THR A 274 -21.98 28.25 -6.77
N ARG A 275 -20.69 27.92 -6.63
CA ARG A 275 -20.05 27.67 -5.33
C ARG A 275 -18.76 28.46 -5.18
N THR A 276 -18.62 29.14 -4.05
CA THR A 276 -17.39 29.82 -3.66
C THR A 276 -16.89 29.24 -2.34
N GLY A 277 -15.57 29.12 -2.22
CA GLY A 277 -14.91 28.62 -1.02
C GLY A 277 -13.94 29.64 -0.45
N SER A 278 -13.79 29.65 0.88
CA SER A 278 -12.75 30.40 1.58
C SER A 278 -12.15 29.57 2.70
N CYS A 279 -10.89 29.83 3.03
CA CYS A 279 -10.20 29.25 4.16
C CYS A 279 -9.66 30.38 5.04
N THR A 280 -9.94 30.30 6.33
CA THR A 280 -9.42 31.18 7.37
C THR A 280 -8.56 30.34 8.30
N THR A 281 -7.31 30.71 8.50
CA THR A 281 -6.45 30.15 9.55
C THR A 281 -6.35 31.15 10.71
N LYS A 282 -5.56 30.83 11.74
CA LYS A 282 -5.29 31.79 12.83
C LYS A 282 -4.67 33.10 12.36
N THR A 283 -3.95 33.09 11.24
CA THR A 283 -3.15 34.23 10.77
C THR A 283 -3.59 34.77 9.43
N ASP A 284 -4.24 33.94 8.59
CA ASP A 284 -4.42 34.23 7.18
C ASP A 284 -5.85 33.95 6.70
N TYR A 285 -6.21 34.59 5.60
CA TYR A 285 -7.44 34.37 4.88
C TYR A 285 -7.14 34.17 3.40
N ALA A 286 -7.73 33.15 2.79
CA ALA A 286 -7.61 32.86 1.37
C ALA A 286 -8.96 32.50 0.76
N ILE A 287 -9.20 32.99 -0.46
CA ILE A 287 -10.28 32.50 -1.31
C ILE A 287 -9.77 31.23 -2.00
N LEU A 288 -10.55 30.16 -1.90
CA LEU A 288 -10.20 28.89 -2.52
C LEU A 288 -10.50 28.96 -4.02
N PRO A 289 -9.65 28.35 -4.87
CA PRO A 289 -9.89 28.34 -6.31
C PRO A 289 -11.21 27.63 -6.64
N ASP A 290 -11.88 28.04 -7.72
CA ASP A 290 -13.17 27.46 -8.14
C ASP A 290 -13.09 25.93 -8.38
N SER A 291 -11.89 25.40 -8.70
CA SER A 291 -11.66 23.95 -8.81
C SER A 291 -11.82 23.21 -7.48
N PHE A 292 -11.72 23.89 -6.34
CA PHE A 292 -11.98 23.31 -5.03
C PHE A 292 -13.48 23.08 -4.80
N SER A 293 -14.34 23.92 -5.39
CA SER A 293 -15.78 23.91 -5.16
C SER A 293 -16.56 22.96 -6.09
N THR A 294 -15.91 22.41 -7.11
CA THR A 294 -16.45 21.36 -8.00
C THR A 294 -16.34 19.97 -7.41
N THR A 295 -15.43 19.75 -6.45
CA THR A 295 -15.38 18.50 -5.70
C THR A 295 -16.61 18.46 -4.82
N GLN A 296 -17.50 17.48 -5.03
CA GLN A 296 -18.54 17.21 -4.07
C GLN A 296 -17.83 16.92 -2.73
N PHE A 297 -17.90 17.84 -1.77
CA PHE A 297 -18.09 17.38 -0.40
C PHE A 297 -19.31 16.49 -0.53
N ARG A 298 -19.10 15.17 -0.51
CA ARG A 298 -20.22 14.25 -0.40
C ARG A 298 -20.97 14.79 0.80
N THR A 299 -22.12 15.40 0.56
CA THR A 299 -23.17 15.37 1.54
C THR A 299 -23.21 13.91 1.91
N TRP A 300 -22.95 13.60 3.18
CA TRP A 300 -23.19 12.29 3.71
C TRP A 300 -24.69 12.06 3.53
N GLN A 301 -25.07 11.67 2.31
CA GLN A 301 -26.32 11.03 2.01
C GLN A 301 -26.20 9.76 2.83
N VAL A 302 -26.87 9.77 3.98
CA VAL A 302 -27.27 8.54 4.64
C VAL A 302 -27.82 7.69 3.49
N PRO A 303 -27.22 6.53 3.19
CA PRO A 303 -27.92 5.56 2.38
C PRO A 303 -29.24 5.37 3.12
N ARG A 304 -30.38 5.77 2.53
CA ARG A 304 -31.69 5.38 3.02
C ARG A 304 -31.74 3.85 2.88
N SER A 305 -31.10 3.15 3.82
CA SER A 305 -30.70 1.74 3.81
C SER A 305 -30.35 1.19 2.41
N PRO A 306 -29.09 0.83 2.15
CA PRO A 306 -28.85 -0.61 1.99
C PRO A 306 -27.44 -1.04 2.44
N ASP A 307 -27.41 -2.05 3.31
CA ASP A 307 -26.39 -3.10 3.29
C ASP A 307 -24.91 -2.68 3.33
N TRP A 308 -24.51 -1.77 4.24
CA TRP A 308 -23.09 -1.67 4.65
C TRP A 308 -22.53 -3.01 5.19
N ARG A 309 -23.41 -3.99 5.42
CA ARG A 309 -23.13 -5.38 5.81
C ARG A 309 -22.69 -6.26 4.62
N SER A 310 -22.70 -5.75 3.39
CA SER A 310 -22.37 -6.55 2.20
C SER A 310 -20.91 -6.39 1.78
N ARG A 311 -20.20 -7.53 1.84
CA ARG A 311 -18.83 -7.72 1.37
C ARG A 311 -18.67 -7.23 -0.08
N PRO A 312 -17.67 -6.39 -0.40
CA PRO A 312 -17.14 -6.34 -1.74
C PRO A 312 -16.65 -7.75 -2.09
N GLY A 313 -17.06 -8.29 -3.24
CA GLY A 313 -16.65 -9.62 -3.69
C GLY A 313 -15.13 -9.71 -3.69
N LYS A 314 -14.58 -10.66 -2.90
CA LYS A 314 -13.16 -10.97 -2.83
C LYS A 314 -12.65 -11.28 -4.24
N GLY A 315 -12.03 -10.29 -4.88
CA GLY A 315 -11.25 -10.50 -6.08
C GLY A 315 -10.06 -11.35 -5.66
N SER A 316 -9.98 -12.57 -6.19
CA SER A 316 -8.78 -13.39 -6.12
C SER A 316 -7.58 -12.53 -6.51
N MET A 317 -6.63 -12.34 -5.60
CA MET A 317 -5.29 -11.93 -6.01
C MET A 317 -4.77 -13.01 -6.96
N VAL A 318 -4.39 -12.61 -8.17
CA VAL A 318 -3.70 -13.45 -9.17
C VAL A 318 -2.30 -12.89 -9.32
#